data_AF-A0A023EX52-F1
#
_entry.id   AF-A0A023EX52-F1
#
_cell.length_a   1.000
_cell.length_b   1.000
_cell.length_c   1.000
_cell.angle_alpha   90.00
_cell.angle_beta   90.00
_cell.angle_gamma   90.00
#
_symmetry.space_group_name_H-M   'P 1'
#
loop_
_entity.id
_entity.type
_entity.pdbx_description
1 polymer ?
#
loop_
_entity_poly.entity_id
_entity_poly.type
_entity_poly.pdbx_seq_one_letter_code
_entity_poly.pdbx_strand_id
1 'polypeptide(L)'
;SRNNNATRSAPKPQRQNRQRRRRGAQAPPAAAPLARPVGRARRRGMGVRAQNAQQITATGRDMVGAVSVSSSTKPGAVLATISLNPRAWQGTRLSKQAELYSRWRPLNVTVHLQSTCAATSAGAIAVYWTPDPDDHMSKAGPVNVQKALSHPTSRLFQVWQTGSLQIPTNVTQRWLFLEGSESEDMEHGTFRVVCAAPYSGTGSVSVLISVAYRYILEGADVKDTGGSEPGEAIQSRYPDLFTTSVSDLFDGTKLVMKYKSGGEAAGFPHADPNSYYKLDPAASIQYYDSEEKLQKCEYFVVVENYTNQDGDRVLAPVVSQAYAQAYLKKADKGYLLDYHKAGPWSVPDQPYFNPVVEASTLELRAPRRSTAANLQAEHIRRLAINSRPSLGSSFGDLSREVPNI
;
A
#
# COMPACT_ATOMS: atom_id res chain seq x y z
N SER A 1 19.09 70.28 -43.20
CA SER A 1 18.49 70.81 -41.95
C SER A 1 18.70 69.77 -40.85
N ARG A 2 19.56 69.98 -39.83
CA ARG A 2 19.34 70.76 -38.58
C ARG A 2 17.94 70.47 -37.98
N ASN A 3 17.72 70.04 -36.74
CA ASN A 3 18.49 70.14 -35.49
C ASN A 3 18.00 69.12 -34.43
N ASN A 4 18.95 68.70 -33.58
CA ASN A 4 18.91 68.42 -32.13
C ASN A 4 17.58 68.49 -31.35
N ASN A 5 17.35 67.50 -30.48
CA ASN A 5 17.20 67.79 -29.05
C ASN A 5 17.46 66.56 -28.17
N ALA A 6 18.42 66.72 -27.25
CA ALA A 6 18.73 65.83 -26.13
C ALA A 6 18.62 66.64 -24.83
N THR A 7 17.92 66.11 -23.81
CA THR A 7 18.06 66.50 -22.39
C THR A 7 17.64 65.29 -21.53
N ARG A 8 18.57 64.60 -20.86
CA ARG A 8 19.10 64.84 -19.50
C ARG A 8 18.13 64.52 -18.33
N SER A 9 18.32 63.30 -17.80
CA SER A 9 18.42 62.90 -16.38
C SER A 9 17.83 63.79 -15.26
N ALA A 10 17.02 63.18 -14.39
CA ALA A 10 16.88 63.58 -12.98
C ALA A 10 16.79 62.34 -12.06
N PRO A 11 17.59 62.26 -10.97
CA PRO A 11 17.60 61.14 -10.02
C PRO A 11 16.57 61.32 -8.90
N LYS A 12 15.96 60.20 -8.44
CA LYS A 12 15.01 60.18 -7.32
C LYS A 12 15.73 60.34 -5.97
N PRO A 13 15.23 61.19 -5.05
CA PRO A 13 15.89 61.45 -3.77
C PRO A 13 15.65 60.35 -2.73
N GLN A 14 16.74 60.06 -2.02
CA GLN A 14 16.94 59.14 -0.91
C GLN A 14 16.29 59.70 0.37
N ARG A 15 15.40 58.93 1.01
CA ARG A 15 14.74 59.28 2.28
C ARG A 15 15.66 58.92 3.45
N GLN A 16 16.19 59.92 4.17
CA GLN A 16 16.89 59.75 5.44
C GLN A 16 16.10 60.33 6.62
N ASN A 17 15.98 59.48 7.65
CA ASN A 17 15.98 59.74 9.10
C ASN A 17 15.06 60.79 9.74
N ARG A 18 14.32 60.32 10.76
CA ARG A 18 14.22 61.06 12.04
C ARG A 18 14.00 60.11 13.23
N GLN A 19 15.11 59.75 13.87
CA GLN A 19 15.15 59.28 15.25
C GLN A 19 14.78 60.44 16.18
N ARG A 20 13.81 60.24 17.07
CA ARG A 20 13.51 61.17 18.17
C ARG A 20 14.01 60.57 19.49
N ARG A 21 15.15 61.08 19.95
CA ARG A 21 15.62 60.99 21.35
C ARG A 21 14.80 61.95 22.22
N ARG A 22 14.34 61.49 23.38
CA ARG A 22 14.07 62.32 24.56
C ARG A 22 14.76 61.70 25.78
N ARG A 23 15.85 62.35 26.22
CA ARG A 23 16.28 62.46 27.64
C ARG A 23 15.23 63.35 28.33
N GLY A 24 14.91 63.32 29.62
CA GLY A 24 15.38 62.63 30.82
C GLY A 24 14.72 63.40 31.98
N ALA A 25 14.27 62.73 33.03
CA ALA A 25 13.81 63.37 34.26
C ALA A 25 14.24 62.53 35.47
N GLN A 26 14.76 63.23 36.46
CA GLN A 26 15.50 62.77 37.64
C GLN A 26 14.68 61.91 38.62
N ALA A 27 15.38 61.01 39.30
CA ALA A 27 14.93 60.23 40.46
C ALA A 27 15.07 61.01 41.78
N PRO A 28 14.34 60.58 42.84
CA PRO A 28 14.95 60.43 44.17
C PRO A 28 14.42 59.16 44.92
N PRO A 29 14.81 58.88 46.18
CA PRO A 29 16.01 58.16 46.57
C PRO A 29 15.72 56.77 47.20
N ALA A 30 16.80 56.07 47.56
CA ALA A 30 16.89 54.66 47.90
C ALA A 30 16.07 54.18 49.12
N ALA A 31 15.52 52.97 48.98
CA ALA A 31 15.19 52.05 50.08
C ALA A 31 15.96 50.73 49.88
N ALA A 32 16.42 50.14 50.98
CA ALA A 32 17.41 49.07 51.08
C ALA A 32 17.12 47.78 50.26
N PRO A 33 18.16 47.03 49.85
CA PRO A 33 17.99 45.78 49.12
C PRO A 33 17.59 44.66 50.08
N LEU A 34 16.30 44.28 50.06
CA LEU A 34 15.84 43.04 50.69
C LEU A 34 16.32 41.83 49.88
N ALA A 35 16.83 40.85 50.61
CA ALA A 35 17.53 39.66 50.14
C ALA A 35 16.74 38.85 49.11
N ARG A 36 17.50 38.29 48.16
CA ARG A 36 17.05 37.36 47.11
C ARG A 36 16.24 36.19 47.69
N PRO A 37 15.01 35.92 47.19
CA PRO A 37 14.50 34.56 47.22
C PRO A 37 15.22 33.77 46.13
N VAL A 38 16.14 32.94 46.59
CA VAL A 38 16.76 31.83 45.86
C VAL A 38 15.69 31.09 45.08
N GLY A 39 16.01 30.79 43.81
CA GLY A 39 15.10 30.19 42.86
C GLY A 39 14.30 29.04 43.44
N ARG A 40 12.99 29.23 43.60
CA ARG A 40 12.08 28.13 43.32
C ARG A 40 12.19 27.91 41.83
N ALA A 41 13.08 26.98 41.48
CA ALA A 41 12.97 26.23 40.24
C ALA A 41 11.48 25.97 40.06
N ARG A 42 10.87 26.65 39.07
CA ARG A 42 9.62 26.16 38.52
C ARG A 42 9.99 24.73 38.17
N ARG A 43 9.52 23.78 38.98
CA ARG A 43 9.24 22.44 38.52
C ARG A 43 8.37 22.72 37.31
N ARG A 44 9.01 22.84 36.15
CA ARG A 44 8.42 22.46 34.88
C ARG A 44 7.90 21.10 35.25
N GLY A 45 6.59 21.03 35.48
CA GLY A 45 5.95 19.75 35.50
C GLY A 45 6.46 19.10 34.23
N MET A 46 7.30 18.09 34.40
CA MET A 46 7.12 16.85 33.69
C MET A 46 5.69 16.40 34.03
N GLY A 47 4.69 17.16 33.57
CA GLY A 47 3.53 16.54 32.99
C GLY A 47 4.14 15.80 31.83
N VAL A 48 4.38 14.51 32.07
CA VAL A 48 4.49 13.53 31.02
C VAL A 48 3.27 13.80 30.16
N ARG A 49 3.45 14.60 29.10
CA ARG A 49 2.49 14.66 28.02
C ARG A 49 2.56 13.27 27.41
N ALA A 50 1.79 12.34 27.97
CA ALA A 50 1.22 11.23 27.25
C ALA A 50 0.19 11.79 26.23
N GLN A 51 0.56 12.85 25.50
CA GLN A 51 -0.19 13.41 24.40
C GLN A 51 0.46 12.85 23.14
N ASN A 52 -0.22 11.90 22.51
CA ASN A 52 -0.01 11.45 21.13
C ASN A 52 1.20 10.53 20.87
N ALA A 53 1.47 9.56 21.75
CA ALA A 53 2.42 8.47 21.42
C ALA A 53 1.96 7.59 20.23
N GLN A 54 0.78 7.85 19.66
CA GLN A 54 0.19 7.10 18.55
C GLN A 54 0.08 7.88 17.23
N GLN A 55 0.70 9.07 17.13
CA GLN A 55 0.64 9.90 15.93
C GLN A 55 2.02 10.41 15.54
N ILE A 56 2.39 10.24 14.28
CA ILE A 56 3.60 10.84 13.70
C ILE A 56 3.26 11.72 12.51
N THR A 57 4.11 12.71 12.24
CA THR A 57 4.07 13.44 10.99
C THR A 57 5.22 12.95 10.10
N ALA A 58 4.87 12.31 8.99
CA ALA A 58 5.82 11.87 7.98
C ALA A 58 5.98 12.99 6.93
N THR A 59 7.22 13.38 6.66
CA THR A 59 7.56 14.37 5.62
C THR A 59 8.64 13.81 4.72
N GLY A 60 8.48 13.97 3.42
CA GLY A 60 9.46 13.47 2.47
C GLY A 60 9.08 13.76 1.03
N ARG A 61 9.87 13.21 0.13
CA ARG A 61 9.60 13.17 -1.30
C ARG A 61 10.03 11.82 -1.82
N ASP A 62 9.07 11.07 -2.37
CA ASP A 62 9.32 9.74 -2.90
C ASP A 62 9.00 9.69 -4.40
N MET A 63 9.71 8.84 -5.14
CA MET A 63 9.40 8.53 -6.54
C MET A 63 8.27 7.51 -6.56
N VAL A 64 7.17 7.83 -7.24
CA VAL A 64 5.98 6.95 -7.29
C VAL A 64 5.79 6.29 -8.65
N GLY A 65 6.50 6.75 -9.68
CA GLY A 65 6.47 6.11 -10.98
C GLY A 65 7.14 6.93 -12.07
N ALA A 66 7.05 6.43 -13.28
CA ALA A 66 7.46 7.11 -14.50
C ALA A 66 6.46 6.77 -15.61
N VAL A 67 6.26 7.70 -16.53
CA VAL A 67 5.46 7.49 -17.74
C VAL A 67 6.32 7.68 -18.97
N SER A 68 6.01 6.96 -20.04
CA SER A 68 6.68 7.11 -21.33
C SER A 68 5.70 7.63 -22.36
N VAL A 69 6.12 8.64 -23.13
CA VAL A 69 5.37 9.20 -24.26
C VAL A 69 6.17 8.97 -25.53
N SER A 70 5.59 8.24 -26.48
CA SER A 70 6.16 7.96 -27.80
C SER A 70 5.34 8.63 -28.91
N SER A 71 5.86 8.58 -30.13
CA SER A 71 5.10 8.97 -31.33
C SER A 71 3.89 8.07 -31.60
N SER A 72 3.92 6.83 -31.13
CA SER A 72 2.79 5.89 -31.23
C SER A 72 1.72 6.07 -30.14
N THR A 73 1.98 6.92 -29.14
CA THR A 73 1.04 7.15 -28.03
C THR A 73 -0.13 8.00 -28.49
N LYS A 74 -1.34 7.42 -28.54
CA LYS A 74 -2.53 8.13 -29.01
C LYS A 74 -2.93 9.27 -28.04
N PRO A 75 -3.41 10.41 -28.55
CA PRO A 75 -4.06 11.42 -27.72
C PRO A 75 -5.21 10.82 -26.90
N GLY A 76 -5.28 11.18 -25.63
CA GLY A 76 -6.24 10.67 -24.66
C GLY A 76 -5.89 9.32 -24.04
N ALA A 77 -4.74 8.71 -24.39
CA ALA A 77 -4.27 7.52 -23.70
C ALA A 77 -3.91 7.86 -22.23
N VAL A 78 -4.41 7.06 -21.29
CA VAL A 78 -4.05 7.17 -19.88
C VAL A 78 -2.68 6.52 -19.69
N LEU A 79 -1.70 7.32 -19.27
CA LEU A 79 -0.30 6.91 -19.13
C LEU A 79 0.02 6.41 -17.71
N ALA A 80 -0.59 7.03 -16.71
CA ALA A 80 -0.49 6.58 -15.32
C ALA A 80 -1.76 6.93 -14.55
N THR A 81 -2.08 6.04 -13.61
CA THR A 81 -3.08 6.24 -12.57
C THR A 81 -2.38 5.95 -11.25
N ILE A 82 -2.29 6.96 -10.39
CA ILE A 82 -1.58 6.89 -9.11
C ILE A 82 -2.59 7.19 -8.02
N SER A 83 -2.89 6.17 -7.22
CA SER A 83 -3.64 6.34 -5.97
C SER A 83 -2.82 7.19 -5.00
N LEU A 84 -3.47 8.15 -4.33
CA LEU A 84 -2.82 8.96 -3.28
C LEU A 84 -2.85 8.28 -1.91
N ASN A 85 -2.82 6.95 -1.86
CA ASN A 85 -2.64 6.19 -0.63
C ASN A 85 -1.15 5.90 -0.38
N PRO A 86 -0.57 6.29 0.78
CA PRO A 86 0.79 5.96 1.18
C PRO A 86 1.22 4.50 0.99
N ARG A 87 0.31 3.56 1.28
CA ARG A 87 0.59 2.13 1.18
C ARG A 87 0.70 1.66 -0.27
N ALA A 88 -0.02 2.31 -1.19
CA ALA A 88 0.02 1.98 -2.61
C ALA A 88 1.39 2.30 -3.25
N TRP A 89 2.23 3.13 -2.61
CA TRP A 89 3.54 3.52 -3.11
C TRP A 89 4.62 2.51 -2.69
N GLN A 90 4.47 1.26 -3.12
CA GLN A 90 5.36 0.17 -2.74
C GLN A 90 6.84 0.50 -2.97
N GLY A 91 7.70 0.04 -2.06
CA GLY A 91 9.15 0.29 -2.11
C GLY A 91 9.58 1.69 -1.64
N THR A 92 8.65 2.61 -1.39
CA THR A 92 8.98 3.95 -0.86
C THR A 92 9.17 3.95 0.66
N ARG A 93 9.82 5.01 1.16
CA ARG A 93 9.99 5.21 2.60
C ARG A 93 8.64 5.41 3.28
N LEU A 94 7.73 6.17 2.67
CA LEU A 94 6.42 6.44 3.26
C LEU A 94 5.59 5.17 3.39
N SER A 95 5.60 4.30 2.37
CA SER A 95 4.87 3.03 2.39
C SER A 95 5.28 2.15 3.57
N LYS A 96 6.59 1.96 3.78
CA LYS A 96 7.12 1.22 4.94
C LYS A 96 6.74 1.83 6.29
N GLN A 97 6.64 3.17 6.36
CA GLN A 97 6.18 3.83 7.58
C GLN A 97 4.68 3.65 7.78
N ALA A 98 3.89 3.73 6.72
CA ALA A 98 2.44 3.58 6.71
C ALA A 98 1.97 2.16 7.08
N GLU A 99 2.80 1.14 6.90
CA GLU A 99 2.52 -0.24 7.37
C GLU A 99 2.34 -0.33 8.89
N LEU A 100 2.93 0.59 9.66
CA LEU A 100 2.92 0.59 11.12
C LEU A 100 1.75 1.36 11.74
N TYR A 101 0.86 1.90 10.91
CA TYR A 101 -0.28 2.71 11.33
C TYR A 101 -1.56 2.25 10.63
N SER A 102 -2.69 2.49 11.26
CA SER A 102 -4.03 2.15 10.77
C SER A 102 -4.71 3.30 10.03
N ARG A 103 -4.34 4.56 10.32
CA ARG A 103 -4.99 5.76 9.77
C ARG A 103 -3.98 6.76 9.24
N TRP A 104 -4.43 7.57 8.29
CA TRP A 104 -3.63 8.66 7.76
C TRP A 104 -4.46 9.86 7.32
N ARG A 105 -3.77 10.99 7.19
CA ARG A 105 -4.34 12.22 6.64
C ARG A 105 -3.26 13.05 5.94
N PRO A 106 -3.50 13.55 4.72
CA PRO A 106 -2.59 14.46 4.07
C PRO A 106 -2.71 15.87 4.66
N LEU A 107 -1.57 16.52 4.94
CA LEU A 107 -1.51 17.95 5.29
C LEU A 107 -1.01 18.80 4.13
N ASN A 108 -0.14 18.24 3.30
CA ASN A 108 0.36 18.86 2.09
C ASN A 108 0.80 17.76 1.12
N VAL A 109 0.38 17.86 -0.13
CA VAL A 109 0.76 16.97 -1.23
C VAL A 109 1.06 17.80 -2.46
N THR A 110 2.26 17.64 -3.00
CA THR A 110 2.64 18.21 -4.30
C THR A 110 3.18 17.10 -5.18
N VAL A 111 2.55 16.89 -6.33
CA VAL A 111 3.05 15.97 -7.35
C VAL A 111 4.00 16.74 -8.26
N HIS A 112 5.20 16.23 -8.45
CA HIS A 112 6.23 16.79 -9.32
C HIS A 112 6.43 15.90 -10.53
N LEU A 113 6.39 16.52 -11.70
CA LEU A 113 6.67 15.90 -12.99
C LEU A 113 8.03 16.39 -13.44
N GLN A 114 8.99 15.49 -13.63
CA GLN A 114 10.33 15.81 -14.08
C GLN A 114 10.56 15.15 -15.44
N SER A 115 10.72 15.98 -16.46
CA SER A 115 11.08 15.51 -17.80
C SER A 115 12.57 15.55 -17.98
N THR A 116 13.11 14.56 -18.69
CA THR A 116 14.52 14.48 -19.06
C THR A 116 14.77 14.84 -20.53
N CYS A 117 13.76 15.28 -21.28
CA CYS A 117 13.91 15.61 -22.70
C CYS A 117 14.24 17.08 -22.95
N ALA A 118 14.80 17.36 -24.13
CA ALA A 118 15.13 18.71 -24.57
C ALA A 118 13.88 19.55 -24.86
N ALA A 119 14.00 20.88 -24.75
CA ALA A 119 12.90 21.80 -25.02
C ALA A 119 12.44 21.82 -26.49
N THR A 120 13.22 21.23 -27.40
CA THR A 120 12.88 21.06 -28.82
C THR A 120 11.90 19.90 -29.07
N SER A 121 11.65 19.06 -28.08
CA SER A 121 10.70 17.95 -28.12
C SER A 121 9.26 18.44 -28.14
N ALA A 122 8.51 18.23 -29.22
CA ALA A 122 7.07 18.51 -29.20
C ALA A 122 6.29 17.32 -28.61
N GLY A 123 5.18 17.62 -27.95
CA GLY A 123 4.34 16.65 -27.24
C GLY A 123 3.83 17.27 -25.95
N ALA A 124 2.71 16.76 -25.45
CA ALA A 124 2.07 17.31 -24.26
C ALA A 124 1.37 16.24 -23.43
N ILE A 125 1.36 16.45 -22.12
CA ILE A 125 0.63 15.63 -21.16
C ILE A 125 -0.33 16.51 -20.38
N ALA A 126 -1.56 16.03 -20.19
CA ALA A 126 -2.51 16.59 -19.25
C ALA A 126 -2.43 15.78 -17.96
N VAL A 127 -2.34 16.48 -16.83
CA VAL A 127 -2.39 15.85 -15.52
C VAL A 127 -3.52 16.44 -14.72
N TYR A 128 -4.13 15.62 -13.88
CA TYR A 128 -5.17 16.08 -12.99
C TYR A 128 -5.26 15.19 -11.76
N TRP A 129 -5.95 15.73 -10.76
CA TRP A 129 -6.38 14.98 -9.60
C TRP A 129 -7.89 15.06 -9.44
N THR A 130 -8.46 13.96 -8.99
CA THR A 130 -9.87 13.84 -8.63
C THR A 130 -9.98 13.22 -7.23
N PRO A 131 -10.87 13.73 -6.37
CA PRO A 131 -11.16 13.07 -5.09
C PRO A 131 -11.94 11.77 -5.28
N ASP A 132 -12.65 11.63 -6.40
CA ASP A 132 -13.47 10.47 -6.74
C ASP A 132 -12.58 9.33 -7.28
N PRO A 133 -12.44 8.20 -6.55
CA PRO A 133 -11.67 7.04 -7.00
C PRO A 133 -12.32 6.34 -8.21
N ASP A 134 -13.64 6.43 -8.36
CA ASP A 134 -14.43 5.77 -9.41
C ASP A 134 -14.52 6.61 -10.69
N ASP A 135 -13.79 7.73 -10.76
CA ASP A 135 -13.70 8.56 -11.97
C ASP A 135 -13.03 7.78 -13.12
N HIS A 136 -13.77 6.98 -13.88
CA HIS A 136 -13.20 6.15 -14.93
C HIS A 136 -12.91 6.93 -16.22
N MET A 137 -11.77 6.64 -16.84
CA MET A 137 -11.39 7.15 -18.16
C MET A 137 -11.60 6.05 -19.20
N SER A 138 -12.02 6.41 -20.41
CA SER A 138 -12.10 5.46 -21.53
C SER A 138 -10.70 4.95 -21.92
N LYS A 139 -10.57 3.75 -22.51
CA LYS A 139 -9.24 3.15 -22.82
C LYS A 139 -8.36 4.04 -23.72
N ALA A 140 -8.94 4.79 -24.65
CA ALA A 140 -8.26 5.84 -25.43
C ALA A 140 -9.28 6.73 -26.15
N GLY A 141 -9.06 8.04 -26.15
CA GLY A 141 -9.85 8.96 -26.96
C GLY A 141 -9.62 10.43 -26.59
N PRO A 142 -9.69 11.37 -27.55
CA PRO A 142 -9.48 12.80 -27.28
C PRO A 142 -10.37 13.36 -26.16
N VAL A 143 -11.54 12.76 -25.93
CA VAL A 143 -12.46 13.10 -24.84
C VAL A 143 -11.80 12.98 -23.46
N ASN A 144 -10.87 12.04 -23.26
CA ASN A 144 -10.15 11.92 -21.98
C ASN A 144 -9.27 13.14 -21.69
N VAL A 145 -8.76 13.82 -22.72
CA VAL A 145 -7.98 15.06 -22.55
C VAL A 145 -8.90 16.18 -22.07
N GLN A 146 -10.09 16.29 -22.66
CA GLN A 146 -11.10 17.27 -22.24
C GLN A 146 -11.56 17.00 -20.81
N LYS A 147 -11.84 15.74 -20.48
CA LYS A 147 -12.22 15.31 -19.13
C LYS A 147 -11.09 15.57 -18.12
N ALA A 148 -9.83 15.32 -18.47
CA ALA A 148 -8.71 15.60 -17.60
C ALA A 148 -8.61 17.11 -17.29
N LEU A 149 -8.79 17.95 -18.29
CA LEU A 149 -8.69 19.42 -18.16
C LEU A 149 -9.96 20.09 -17.63
N SER A 150 -11.10 19.38 -17.56
CA SER A 150 -12.31 19.89 -16.91
C SER A 150 -12.23 19.85 -15.38
N HIS A 151 -11.31 19.05 -14.81
CA HIS A 151 -11.11 18.98 -13.38
C HIS A 151 -10.45 20.27 -12.84
N PRO A 152 -10.91 20.83 -11.71
CA PRO A 152 -10.34 22.07 -11.16
C PRO A 152 -8.86 21.96 -10.82
N THR A 153 -8.43 20.80 -10.36
CA THR A 153 -7.02 20.49 -10.07
C THR A 153 -6.41 19.80 -11.26
N SER A 154 -6.22 20.53 -12.36
CA SER A 154 -5.61 20.03 -13.59
C SER A 154 -4.59 21.01 -14.17
N ARG A 155 -3.64 20.47 -14.93
CA ARG A 155 -2.64 21.25 -15.68
C ARG A 155 -2.24 20.54 -16.96
N LEU A 156 -1.98 21.33 -17.99
CA LEU A 156 -1.36 20.88 -19.22
C LEU A 156 0.14 21.22 -19.18
N PHE A 157 0.99 20.24 -19.46
CA PHE A 157 2.43 20.40 -19.56
C PHE A 157 2.91 20.00 -20.95
N GLN A 158 3.86 20.76 -21.51
CA GLN A 158 4.64 20.24 -22.63
C GLN A 158 5.54 19.12 -22.11
N VAL A 159 5.83 18.11 -22.93
CA VAL A 159 6.53 16.89 -22.47
C VAL A 159 7.94 17.18 -21.96
N TRP A 160 8.56 18.29 -22.36
CA TRP A 160 9.86 18.78 -21.90
C TRP A 160 9.80 19.63 -20.65
N GLN A 161 8.61 20.11 -20.27
CA GLN A 161 8.44 20.97 -19.11
C GLN A 161 8.44 20.13 -17.84
N THR A 162 9.30 20.54 -16.90
CA THR A 162 9.20 20.08 -15.52
C THR A 162 8.19 20.97 -14.80
N GLY A 163 7.37 20.37 -13.94
CA GLY A 163 6.27 21.08 -13.30
C GLY A 163 5.81 20.42 -12.02
N SER A 164 4.80 21.04 -11.42
CA SER A 164 4.13 20.47 -10.26
C SER A 164 2.63 20.76 -10.26
N LEU A 165 1.89 19.89 -9.58
CA LEU A 165 0.48 20.03 -9.29
C LEU A 165 0.30 19.94 -7.77
N GLN A 166 -0.26 20.99 -7.18
CA GLN A 166 -0.61 20.99 -5.76
C GLN A 166 -1.95 20.30 -5.60
N ILE A 167 -2.02 19.28 -4.74
CA ILE A 167 -3.27 18.60 -4.44
C ILE A 167 -3.96 19.31 -3.27
N PRO A 168 -5.28 19.55 -3.34
CA PRO A 168 -6.05 20.07 -2.22
C PRO A 168 -5.94 19.16 -1.01
N THR A 169 -5.63 19.70 0.17
CA THR A 169 -5.47 18.93 1.42
C THR A 169 -6.25 19.53 2.59
N ASN A 170 -7.20 20.43 2.27
CA ASN A 170 -8.09 21.08 3.23
C ASN A 170 -9.24 20.16 3.66
N VAL A 171 -8.90 18.92 3.98
CA VAL A 171 -9.81 17.86 4.37
C VAL A 171 -9.53 17.49 5.82
N THR A 172 -10.59 17.39 6.62
CA THR A 172 -10.51 16.95 8.03
C THR A 172 -10.57 15.44 8.17
N GLN A 173 -11.06 14.76 7.13
CA GLN A 173 -11.18 13.32 7.03
C GLN A 173 -9.84 12.64 7.27
N ARG A 174 -9.91 11.48 7.93
CA ARG A 174 -8.81 10.56 8.12
C ARG A 174 -9.18 9.30 7.35
N TRP A 175 -8.27 8.86 6.50
CA TRP A 175 -8.41 7.63 5.74
C TRP A 175 -7.89 6.45 6.54
N LEU A 176 -8.44 5.29 6.25
CA LEU A 176 -8.03 4.02 6.80
C LEU A 176 -7.02 3.36 5.86
N PHE A 177 -6.05 2.67 6.44
CA PHE A 177 -5.12 1.83 5.71
C PHE A 177 -5.55 0.37 5.60
N LEU A 178 -6.56 -0.02 6.38
CA LEU A 178 -7.07 -1.38 6.52
C LEU A 178 -8.54 -1.40 6.08
N GLU A 179 -8.93 -2.51 5.45
CA GLU A 179 -10.30 -2.97 5.19
C GLU A 179 -11.39 -1.91 5.31
N GLY A 180 -11.53 -1.11 4.25
CA GLY A 180 -12.80 -0.51 3.90
C GLY A 180 -13.41 -1.32 2.76
N SER A 181 -14.71 -1.54 2.77
CA SER A 181 -15.42 -2.08 1.61
C SER A 181 -15.43 -1.08 0.44
N GLU A 182 -15.13 0.18 0.71
CA GLU A 182 -15.23 1.30 -0.22
C GLU A 182 -13.88 2.02 -0.38
N SER A 183 -13.52 2.33 -1.63
CA SER A 183 -12.27 3.01 -2.00
C SER A 183 -12.17 4.42 -1.40
N GLU A 184 -13.30 5.09 -1.18
CA GLU A 184 -13.40 6.43 -0.58
C GLU A 184 -12.84 6.51 0.86
N ASP A 185 -12.91 5.40 1.60
CA ASP A 185 -12.40 5.30 2.97
C ASP A 185 -10.89 5.09 3.03
N MET A 186 -10.29 4.64 1.92
CA MET A 186 -8.87 4.27 1.85
C MET A 186 -8.02 5.31 1.10
N GLU A 187 -8.61 6.02 0.16
CA GLU A 187 -7.90 6.90 -0.77
C GLU A 187 -8.36 8.35 -0.69
N HIS A 188 -7.41 9.28 -0.62
CA HIS A 188 -7.66 10.71 -0.79
C HIS A 188 -7.99 11.10 -2.25
N GLY A 189 -8.11 10.12 -3.13
CA GLY A 189 -8.33 10.30 -4.56
C GLY A 189 -7.13 9.94 -5.40
N THR A 190 -7.28 10.18 -6.70
CA THR A 190 -6.42 9.63 -7.73
C THR A 190 -5.77 10.73 -8.56
N PHE A 191 -4.46 10.62 -8.77
CA PHE A 191 -3.71 11.45 -9.72
C PHE A 191 -3.54 10.69 -11.03
N ARG A 192 -3.88 11.32 -12.16
CA ARG A 192 -3.74 10.70 -13.49
C ARG A 192 -2.92 11.54 -14.43
N VAL A 193 -2.23 10.86 -15.33
CA VAL A 193 -1.48 11.44 -16.45
C VAL A 193 -2.07 10.92 -17.75
N VAL A 194 -2.45 11.84 -18.64
CA VAL A 194 -3.08 11.56 -19.93
C VAL A 194 -2.21 12.17 -21.03
N CYS A 195 -1.98 11.43 -22.11
CA CYS A 195 -1.32 11.96 -23.29
C CYS A 195 -2.23 13.01 -23.96
N ALA A 196 -1.83 14.27 -23.99
CA ALA A 196 -2.58 15.32 -24.69
C ALA A 196 -2.15 15.42 -26.17
N ALA A 197 -0.85 15.29 -26.43
CA ALA A 197 -0.29 15.22 -27.78
C ALA A 197 0.90 14.26 -27.81
N PRO A 198 1.02 13.41 -28.86
CA PRO A 198 2.13 12.46 -29.00
C PRO A 198 3.48 13.16 -29.08
N TYR A 199 4.53 12.41 -28.76
CA TYR A 199 5.90 12.88 -28.93
C TYR A 199 6.28 12.95 -30.42
N SER A 200 6.84 14.07 -30.88
CA SER A 200 7.17 14.27 -32.30
C SER A 200 8.53 13.70 -32.74
N GLY A 201 9.37 13.28 -31.80
CA GLY A 201 10.70 12.74 -32.10
C GLY A 201 10.72 11.23 -32.32
N THR A 202 11.89 10.70 -32.64
CA THR A 202 12.14 9.26 -32.69
C THR A 202 12.31 8.71 -31.26
N GLY A 203 11.68 7.57 -30.97
CA GLY A 203 11.75 6.91 -29.67
C GLY A 203 10.66 7.37 -28.69
N SER A 204 11.02 7.47 -27.41
CA SER A 204 10.09 7.82 -26.33
C SER A 204 10.74 8.70 -25.28
N VAL A 205 9.94 9.57 -24.66
CA VAL A 205 10.33 10.45 -23.58
C VAL A 205 9.78 9.94 -22.27
N SER A 206 10.65 9.80 -21.27
CA SER A 206 10.24 9.45 -19.91
C SER A 206 9.98 10.71 -19.08
N VAL A 207 8.84 10.75 -18.39
CA VAL A 207 8.51 11.76 -17.39
C VAL A 207 8.43 11.06 -16.03
N LEU A 208 9.31 11.46 -15.13
CA LEU A 208 9.39 10.91 -13.77
C LEU A 208 8.36 11.60 -12.88
N ILE A 209 7.70 10.83 -12.02
CA ILE A 209 6.66 11.29 -11.12
C ILE A 209 7.15 11.07 -9.69
N SER A 210 7.26 12.17 -8.96
CA SER A 210 7.61 12.15 -7.54
C SER A 210 6.60 12.94 -6.74
N VAL A 211 6.31 12.49 -5.52
CA VAL A 211 5.33 13.13 -4.64
C VAL A 211 6.06 13.67 -3.43
N ALA A 212 6.00 14.99 -3.24
CA ALA A 212 6.40 15.63 -1.99
C ALA A 212 5.19 15.63 -1.06
N TYR A 213 5.37 15.12 0.16
CA TYR A 213 4.28 14.89 1.09
C TYR A 213 4.61 15.38 2.50
N ARG A 214 3.56 15.75 3.22
CA ARG A 214 3.53 15.91 4.67
C ARG A 214 2.27 15.28 5.22
N TYR A 215 2.36 14.06 5.75
CA TYR A 215 1.21 13.25 6.18
C TYR A 215 1.23 13.11 7.68
N ILE A 216 0.03 13.04 8.25
CA ILE A 216 -0.20 12.55 9.59
C ILE A 216 -0.47 11.05 9.46
N LEU A 217 0.25 10.24 10.24
CA LEU A 217 -0.01 8.81 10.42
C LEU A 217 -0.45 8.61 11.87
N GLU A 218 -1.55 7.90 12.10
CA GLU A 218 -2.21 7.75 13.39
C GLU A 218 -2.63 6.31 13.64
N GLY A 219 -2.74 5.94 14.93
CA GLY A 219 -3.21 4.63 15.36
C GLY A 219 -2.16 3.59 15.04
N ALA A 220 -1.09 3.57 15.84
CA ALA A 220 -0.03 2.57 15.77
C ALA A 220 -0.68 1.19 15.77
N ASP A 221 -0.55 0.53 14.64
CA ASP A 221 -1.17 -0.74 14.33
C ASP A 221 -0.22 -1.40 13.34
N VAL A 222 0.52 -2.37 13.86
CA VAL A 222 1.29 -3.23 12.97
C VAL A 222 0.21 -4.12 12.40
N LYS A 223 -0.10 -3.95 11.09
CA LYS A 223 -0.95 -4.91 10.40
C LYS A 223 -0.38 -6.26 10.79
N ASP A 224 -1.19 -7.08 11.48
CA ASP A 224 -0.85 -8.47 11.63
C ASP A 224 -0.65 -8.90 10.17
N THR A 225 0.59 -9.22 9.81
CA THR A 225 0.81 -10.08 8.67
C THR A 225 0.38 -11.48 9.11
N GLY A 226 -0.75 -11.70 9.81
CA GLY A 226 -2.07 -11.72 9.18
C GLY A 226 -1.87 -11.86 7.68
N GLY A 227 -1.30 -13.02 7.32
CA GLY A 227 -1.00 -13.33 5.95
C GLY A 227 -2.23 -12.97 5.16
N SER A 228 -2.06 -12.25 4.05
CA SER A 228 -3.04 -12.37 2.97
C SER A 228 -3.42 -13.84 2.93
N GLU A 229 -4.69 -14.15 3.14
CA GLU A 229 -5.09 -15.56 3.13
C GLU A 229 -4.53 -16.13 1.84
N PRO A 230 -3.85 -17.30 1.89
CA PRO A 230 -3.30 -17.87 0.68
C PRO A 230 -4.41 -17.86 -0.37
N GLY A 231 -4.21 -17.26 -1.53
CA GLY A 231 -5.24 -17.20 -2.59
C GLY A 231 -5.87 -15.84 -2.87
N GLU A 232 -5.55 -14.77 -2.13
CA GLU A 232 -5.86 -13.43 -2.60
C GLU A 232 -5.07 -13.07 -3.87
N ALA A 233 -5.80 -12.74 -4.94
CA ALA A 233 -5.24 -12.16 -6.15
C ALA A 233 -4.80 -10.71 -5.86
N ILE A 234 -3.61 -10.53 -5.30
CA ILE A 234 -3.07 -9.18 -5.06
C ILE A 234 -2.49 -8.65 -6.36
N GLN A 235 -3.33 -8.17 -7.27
CA GLN A 235 -2.96 -7.02 -8.09
C GLN A 235 -4.20 -6.15 -8.35
N SER A 236 -4.39 -5.10 -7.53
CA SER A 236 -5.32 -3.98 -7.84
C SER A 236 -4.94 -3.24 -9.14
N ARG A 237 -3.84 -3.64 -9.79
CA ARG A 237 -3.27 -3.05 -11.00
C ARG A 237 -4.00 -3.49 -12.27
N TYR A 238 -4.68 -4.62 -12.25
CA TYR A 238 -5.45 -5.14 -13.38
C TYR A 238 -6.77 -5.74 -12.90
N PRO A 239 -7.91 -5.10 -13.22
CA PRO A 239 -9.20 -5.52 -12.68
C PRO A 239 -9.63 -6.86 -13.26
N ASP A 240 -9.34 -7.16 -14.53
CA ASP A 240 -9.99 -8.26 -15.25
C ASP A 240 -9.07 -9.48 -15.40
N LEU A 241 -9.60 -10.69 -15.15
CA LEU A 241 -8.94 -11.97 -15.47
C LEU A 241 -9.68 -12.71 -16.58
N PHE A 242 -8.96 -13.46 -17.40
CA PHE A 242 -9.56 -14.43 -18.32
C PHE A 242 -8.62 -15.62 -18.54
N THR A 243 -9.18 -16.74 -18.98
CA THR A 243 -8.41 -17.95 -19.25
C THR A 243 -7.79 -17.94 -20.64
N THR A 244 -6.51 -18.28 -20.74
CA THR A 244 -5.77 -18.38 -22.00
C THR A 244 -4.49 -19.21 -21.79
N SER A 245 -3.46 -19.06 -22.62
CA SER A 245 -2.16 -19.71 -22.45
C SER A 245 -1.00 -18.73 -22.60
N VAL A 246 0.18 -19.10 -22.12
CA VAL A 246 1.44 -18.36 -22.31
C VAL A 246 2.47 -19.29 -22.95
N SER A 247 3.19 -18.81 -23.96
CA SER A 247 4.11 -19.63 -24.75
C SER A 247 5.31 -20.16 -23.96
N ASP A 248 5.69 -19.46 -22.90
CA ASP A 248 6.80 -19.80 -22.00
C ASP A 248 6.40 -20.83 -20.92
N LEU A 249 5.09 -21.09 -20.74
CA LEU A 249 4.61 -22.17 -19.88
C LEU A 249 4.11 -23.35 -20.71
N PHE A 250 4.82 -24.47 -20.64
CA PHE A 250 4.48 -25.71 -21.35
C PHE A 250 4.18 -25.47 -22.84
N ASP A 251 4.98 -24.62 -23.50
CA ASP A 251 4.86 -24.28 -24.92
C ASP A 251 3.47 -23.70 -25.31
N GLY A 252 2.75 -23.10 -24.36
CA GLY A 252 1.40 -22.56 -24.59
C GLY A 252 0.30 -23.61 -24.72
N THR A 253 0.58 -24.87 -24.37
CA THR A 253 -0.39 -25.97 -24.43
C THR A 253 -1.32 -26.03 -23.23
N LYS A 254 -0.96 -25.37 -22.12
CA LYS A 254 -1.72 -25.40 -20.88
C LYS A 254 -2.44 -24.09 -20.60
N LEU A 255 -3.60 -24.23 -19.96
CA LEU A 255 -4.45 -23.12 -19.60
C LEU A 255 -3.89 -22.42 -18.35
N VAL A 256 -3.82 -21.09 -18.42
CA VAL A 256 -3.46 -20.16 -17.35
C VAL A 256 -4.39 -18.96 -17.41
N MET A 257 -4.21 -18.02 -16.50
CA MET A 257 -4.95 -16.76 -16.50
C MET A 257 -4.04 -15.61 -16.94
N LYS A 258 -4.64 -14.58 -17.56
CA LYS A 258 -3.97 -13.32 -17.91
C LYS A 258 -4.85 -12.13 -17.57
N TYR A 259 -4.20 -10.98 -17.44
CA TYR A 259 -4.84 -9.68 -17.30
C TYR A 259 -5.18 -9.01 -18.64
N LYS A 260 -4.51 -9.42 -19.73
CA LYS A 260 -4.71 -8.85 -21.08
C LYS A 260 -4.35 -9.82 -22.19
N SER A 261 -4.98 -9.65 -23.35
CA SER A 261 -4.59 -10.39 -24.56
C SER A 261 -3.15 -10.05 -24.97
N GLY A 262 -2.37 -11.07 -25.35
CA GLY A 262 -0.95 -10.92 -25.71
C GLY A 262 -0.01 -10.56 -24.55
N GLY A 263 -0.48 -10.65 -23.29
CA GLY A 263 0.33 -10.40 -22.09
C GLY A 263 0.97 -11.66 -21.48
N GLU A 264 1.60 -11.48 -20.33
CA GLU A 264 2.13 -12.54 -19.46
C GLU A 264 1.04 -13.17 -18.58
N ALA A 265 1.39 -14.25 -17.88
CA ALA A 265 0.51 -14.91 -16.93
C ALA A 265 0.21 -14.02 -15.72
N ALA A 266 -1.01 -14.13 -15.20
CA ALA A 266 -1.44 -13.43 -14.01
C ALA A 266 -0.64 -13.88 -12.77
N GLY A 267 -0.17 -12.92 -11.99
CA GLY A 267 0.68 -13.12 -10.82
C GLY A 267 -0.12 -13.18 -9.51
N PHE A 268 0.24 -14.11 -8.64
CA PHE A 268 -0.34 -14.36 -7.33
C PHE A 268 0.79 -14.47 -6.30
N PRO A 269 1.35 -13.32 -5.82
CA PRO A 269 2.55 -13.28 -4.99
C PRO A 269 2.47 -14.14 -3.71
N HIS A 270 1.27 -14.32 -3.16
CA HIS A 270 1.04 -15.01 -1.90
C HIS A 270 0.44 -16.41 -2.05
N ALA A 271 0.31 -16.94 -3.27
CA ALA A 271 -0.22 -18.29 -3.46
C ALA A 271 0.79 -19.32 -2.93
N ASP A 272 0.40 -20.20 -2.01
CA ASP A 272 1.21 -21.25 -1.40
C ASP A 272 1.29 -22.49 -2.33
N PRO A 273 2.49 -22.96 -2.72
CA PRO A 273 2.65 -24.15 -3.56
C PRO A 273 2.18 -25.44 -2.89
N ASN A 274 2.04 -25.47 -1.57
CA ASN A 274 1.54 -26.64 -0.84
C ASN A 274 0.01 -26.66 -0.70
N SER A 275 -0.67 -25.65 -1.23
CA SER A 275 -2.12 -25.49 -1.16
C SER A 275 -2.71 -25.48 -2.56
N TYR A 276 -3.96 -25.95 -2.67
CA TYR A 276 -4.77 -25.72 -3.87
C TYR A 276 -5.92 -24.79 -3.53
N TYR A 277 -6.50 -24.20 -4.56
CA TYR A 277 -7.43 -23.10 -4.45
C TYR A 277 -8.77 -23.48 -5.01
N LYS A 278 -9.84 -23.07 -4.34
CA LYS A 278 -11.21 -23.19 -4.80
C LYS A 278 -11.78 -21.80 -5.07
N LEU A 279 -12.32 -21.61 -6.27
CA LEU A 279 -12.98 -20.36 -6.64
C LEU A 279 -14.16 -20.08 -5.70
N ASP A 280 -14.31 -18.83 -5.28
CA ASP A 280 -15.50 -18.38 -4.57
C ASP A 280 -16.78 -18.76 -5.35
N PRO A 281 -17.79 -19.36 -4.70
CA PRO A 281 -19.09 -19.62 -5.32
C PRO A 281 -19.71 -18.43 -6.06
N ALA A 282 -19.49 -17.20 -5.57
CA ALA A 282 -19.97 -15.97 -6.19
C ALA A 282 -19.24 -15.59 -7.48
N ALA A 283 -18.06 -16.18 -7.72
CA ALA A 283 -17.24 -15.94 -8.89
C ALA A 283 -17.43 -17.00 -9.99
N SER A 284 -17.15 -16.59 -11.23
CA SER A 284 -17.21 -17.41 -12.43
C SER A 284 -16.00 -17.12 -13.32
N ILE A 285 -15.12 -18.12 -13.42
CA ILE A 285 -14.05 -18.18 -14.41
C ILE A 285 -14.39 -19.35 -15.32
N GLN A 286 -14.31 -19.16 -16.63
CA GLN A 286 -14.72 -20.15 -17.62
C GLN A 286 -13.63 -20.42 -18.65
N TYR A 287 -13.65 -21.60 -19.25
CA TYR A 287 -12.73 -22.03 -20.30
C TYR A 287 -13.46 -22.83 -21.37
N TYR A 288 -12.81 -23.02 -22.53
CA TYR A 288 -13.29 -23.89 -23.60
C TYR A 288 -12.66 -25.28 -23.47
N ASP A 289 -13.49 -26.31 -23.37
CA ASP A 289 -13.04 -27.71 -23.39
C ASP A 289 -12.65 -28.18 -24.81
N SER A 290 -12.27 -29.45 -24.94
CA SER A 290 -11.88 -30.06 -26.22
C SER A 290 -13.00 -30.11 -27.26
N GLU A 291 -14.26 -29.95 -26.85
CA GLU A 291 -15.42 -29.87 -27.73
C GLU A 291 -15.84 -28.41 -27.99
N GLU A 292 -15.00 -27.44 -27.61
CA GLU A 292 -15.28 -26.00 -27.65
C GLU A 292 -16.54 -25.59 -26.87
N LYS A 293 -16.92 -26.36 -25.85
CA LYS A 293 -17.99 -25.99 -24.94
C LYS A 293 -17.42 -25.21 -23.75
N LEU A 294 -18.24 -24.27 -23.29
CA LEU A 294 -17.90 -23.42 -22.17
C LEU A 294 -18.07 -24.18 -20.84
N GLN A 295 -17.00 -24.29 -20.07
CA GLN A 295 -16.97 -24.96 -18.77
C GLN A 295 -16.51 -23.99 -17.68
N LYS A 296 -16.96 -24.21 -16.43
CA LYS A 296 -16.53 -23.41 -15.27
C LYS A 296 -15.26 -23.99 -14.66
N CYS A 297 -14.29 -23.14 -14.37
CA CYS A 297 -13.13 -23.49 -13.56
C CYS A 297 -13.48 -23.36 -12.07
N GLU A 298 -13.35 -24.44 -11.32
CA GLU A 298 -13.63 -24.42 -9.87
C GLU A 298 -12.36 -24.52 -9.01
N TYR A 299 -11.33 -25.22 -9.50
CA TYR A 299 -10.12 -25.54 -8.74
C TYR A 299 -8.88 -25.06 -9.46
N PHE A 300 -7.91 -24.56 -8.70
CA PHE A 300 -6.66 -23.99 -9.19
C PHE A 300 -5.48 -24.46 -8.35
N VAL A 301 -4.31 -24.58 -8.97
CA VAL A 301 -3.05 -24.95 -8.31
C VAL A 301 -1.96 -23.96 -8.69
N VAL A 302 -0.97 -23.80 -7.82
CA VAL A 302 0.24 -23.04 -8.14
C VAL A 302 1.10 -23.86 -9.08
N VAL A 303 1.50 -23.28 -10.21
CA VAL A 303 2.39 -23.94 -11.16
C VAL A 303 3.79 -24.02 -10.56
N GLU A 304 4.31 -25.24 -10.37
CA GLU A 304 5.64 -25.44 -9.80
C GLU A 304 6.73 -24.96 -10.77
N ASN A 305 7.77 -24.30 -10.23
CA ASN A 305 8.94 -23.82 -10.97
C ASN A 305 8.62 -22.81 -12.10
N TYR A 306 7.49 -22.11 -12.02
CA TYR A 306 7.14 -21.04 -12.96
C TYR A 306 6.64 -19.80 -12.23
N THR A 307 7.17 -18.65 -12.64
CA THR A 307 6.78 -17.32 -12.15
C THR A 307 6.59 -16.38 -13.33
N ASN A 308 5.77 -15.34 -13.17
CA ASN A 308 5.69 -14.26 -14.15
C ASN A 308 6.98 -13.39 -14.15
N GLN A 309 7.04 -12.35 -14.98
CA GLN A 309 8.22 -11.49 -15.07
C GLN A 309 8.49 -10.68 -13.80
N ASP A 310 7.44 -10.43 -13.00
CA ASP A 310 7.53 -9.76 -11.71
C ASP A 310 8.02 -10.70 -10.58
N GLY A 311 8.16 -12.00 -10.86
CA GLY A 311 8.58 -13.03 -9.88
C GLY A 311 7.42 -13.59 -9.05
N ASP A 312 6.18 -13.24 -9.39
CA ASP A 312 4.98 -13.74 -8.74
C ASP A 312 4.66 -15.16 -9.21
N ARG A 313 4.06 -15.94 -8.31
CA ARG A 313 3.59 -17.30 -8.61
C ARG A 313 2.38 -17.25 -9.53
N VAL A 314 2.15 -18.31 -10.31
CA VAL A 314 1.06 -18.36 -11.29
C VAL A 314 0.09 -19.49 -10.93
N LEU A 315 -1.21 -19.21 -11.04
CA LEU A 315 -2.26 -20.21 -10.86
C LEU A 315 -2.70 -20.79 -12.22
N ALA A 316 -2.85 -22.11 -12.26
CA ALA A 316 -3.43 -22.84 -13.38
C ALA A 316 -4.67 -23.63 -12.92
N PRO A 317 -5.77 -23.63 -13.69
CA PRO A 317 -6.96 -24.39 -13.35
C PRO A 317 -6.79 -25.89 -13.63
N VAL A 318 -7.54 -26.68 -12.86
CA VAL A 318 -7.57 -28.14 -12.94
C VAL A 318 -9.01 -28.64 -13.01
N VAL A 319 -9.19 -29.83 -13.58
CA VAL A 319 -10.51 -30.42 -13.86
C VAL A 319 -11.34 -30.64 -12.59
N SER A 320 -10.69 -31.05 -11.50
CA SER A 320 -11.38 -31.46 -10.28
C SER A 320 -10.50 -31.33 -9.04
N GLN A 321 -11.12 -31.39 -7.86
CA GLN A 321 -10.43 -31.45 -6.58
C GLN A 321 -9.43 -32.62 -6.51
N ALA A 322 -9.78 -33.79 -7.04
CA ALA A 322 -8.90 -34.96 -7.04
C ALA A 322 -7.62 -34.70 -7.86
N TYR A 323 -7.75 -33.97 -8.97
CA TYR A 323 -6.61 -33.56 -9.80
C TYR A 323 -5.75 -32.51 -9.08
N ALA A 324 -6.37 -31.58 -8.36
CA ALA A 324 -5.65 -30.61 -7.54
C ALA A 324 -4.80 -31.30 -6.46
N GLN A 325 -5.39 -32.24 -5.72
CA GLN A 325 -4.69 -33.03 -4.70
C GLN A 325 -3.59 -33.92 -5.29
N ALA A 326 -3.81 -34.50 -6.47
CA ALA A 326 -2.79 -35.29 -7.16
C ALA A 326 -1.61 -34.43 -7.60
N TYR A 327 -1.87 -33.23 -8.13
CA TYR A 327 -0.84 -32.27 -8.53
C TYR A 327 0.03 -31.84 -7.35
N LEU A 328 -0.56 -31.60 -6.17
CA LEU A 328 0.22 -31.27 -4.96
C LEU A 328 1.15 -32.40 -4.50
N LYS A 329 0.76 -33.66 -4.69
CA LYS A 329 1.61 -34.81 -4.36
C LYS A 329 2.73 -35.00 -5.37
N LYS A 330 2.46 -34.69 -6.64
CA LYS A 330 3.40 -34.80 -7.75
C LYS A 330 2.99 -33.82 -8.84
N ALA A 331 3.75 -32.73 -8.97
CA ALA A 331 3.50 -31.76 -10.01
C ALA A 331 3.75 -32.41 -11.38
N ASP A 332 2.68 -32.52 -12.16
CA ASP A 332 2.72 -33.04 -13.52
C ASP A 332 1.79 -32.19 -14.39
N LYS A 333 2.26 -31.81 -15.57
CA LYS A 333 1.45 -31.08 -16.55
C LYS A 333 0.19 -31.85 -16.95
N GLY A 334 0.19 -33.19 -16.82
CA GLY A 334 -0.97 -34.03 -17.12
C GLY A 334 -2.22 -33.73 -16.28
N TYR A 335 -2.06 -33.09 -15.12
CA TYR A 335 -3.21 -32.69 -14.27
C TYR A 335 -3.76 -31.30 -14.59
N LEU A 336 -3.05 -30.51 -15.39
CA LEU A 336 -3.47 -29.17 -15.80
C LEU A 336 -4.34 -29.23 -17.05
N LEU A 337 -5.33 -28.34 -17.13
CA LEU A 337 -6.21 -28.21 -18.29
C LEU A 337 -5.43 -27.79 -19.54
N ASP A 338 -5.78 -28.40 -20.67
CA ASP A 338 -5.24 -28.04 -21.98
C ASP A 338 -5.90 -26.75 -22.50
N TYR A 339 -5.11 -25.95 -23.21
CA TYR A 339 -5.58 -24.74 -23.84
C TYR A 339 -6.06 -25.02 -25.27
N HIS A 340 -7.33 -24.69 -25.54
CA HIS A 340 -7.92 -24.72 -26.88
C HIS A 340 -8.16 -23.31 -27.43
N LYS A 341 -8.80 -22.46 -26.63
CA LYS A 341 -9.17 -21.09 -26.99
C LYS A 341 -9.28 -20.22 -25.75
N ALA A 342 -9.06 -18.92 -25.90
CA ALA A 342 -9.25 -17.95 -24.83
C ALA A 342 -10.72 -17.94 -24.37
N GLY A 343 -10.94 -18.09 -23.07
CA GLY A 343 -12.25 -18.01 -22.45
C GLY A 343 -12.74 -16.57 -22.27
N PRO A 344 -13.98 -16.40 -21.80
CA PRO A 344 -14.51 -15.09 -21.45
C PRO A 344 -13.82 -14.53 -20.20
N TRP A 345 -14.00 -13.24 -19.98
CA TRP A 345 -13.55 -12.57 -18.76
C TRP A 345 -14.29 -13.09 -17.52
N SER A 346 -13.61 -13.08 -16.38
CA SER A 346 -14.15 -13.50 -15.10
C SER A 346 -15.24 -12.55 -14.61
N VAL A 347 -16.16 -13.09 -13.83
CA VAL A 347 -17.20 -12.31 -13.15
C VAL A 347 -17.22 -12.72 -11.68
N PRO A 348 -16.97 -11.84 -10.71
CA PRO A 348 -16.57 -10.44 -10.86
C PRO A 348 -15.16 -10.32 -11.48
N ASP A 349 -14.78 -9.10 -11.87
CA ASP A 349 -13.48 -8.82 -12.50
C ASP A 349 -12.32 -9.35 -11.63
N GLN A 350 -12.43 -9.17 -10.31
CA GLN A 350 -11.50 -9.72 -9.32
C GLN A 350 -12.13 -10.89 -8.53
N PRO A 351 -12.05 -12.12 -9.04
CA PRO A 351 -12.53 -13.30 -8.33
C PRO A 351 -11.63 -13.62 -7.13
N TYR A 352 -12.25 -14.05 -6.03
CA TYR A 352 -11.53 -14.54 -4.85
C TYR A 352 -11.24 -16.04 -4.95
N PHE A 353 -10.04 -16.46 -4.55
CA PHE A 353 -9.63 -17.86 -4.54
C PHE A 353 -9.39 -18.32 -3.10
N ASN A 354 -10.25 -19.20 -2.60
CA ASN A 354 -10.16 -19.73 -1.25
C ASN A 354 -9.09 -20.82 -1.17
N PRO A 355 -8.12 -20.75 -0.25
CA PRO A 355 -7.15 -21.83 -0.04
C PRO A 355 -7.87 -23.03 0.58
N VAL A 356 -7.76 -24.19 -0.07
CA VAL A 356 -8.18 -25.44 0.52
C VAL A 356 -6.96 -26.06 1.18
N VAL A 357 -6.74 -25.68 2.43
CA VAL A 357 -5.79 -26.37 3.30
C VAL A 357 -6.45 -27.67 3.71
N GLU A 358 -5.92 -28.82 3.27
CA GLU A 358 -6.23 -30.07 3.97
C GLU A 358 -5.85 -29.80 5.42
N ALA A 359 -6.85 -29.79 6.31
CA ALA A 359 -6.61 -29.66 7.73
C ALA A 359 -5.62 -30.77 8.10
N SER A 360 -4.35 -30.39 8.14
CA SER A 360 -3.35 -31.08 8.89
C SER A 360 -3.95 -31.03 10.28
N THR A 361 -4.54 -32.13 10.69
CA THR A 361 -4.79 -32.39 12.09
C THR A 361 -3.40 -32.32 12.71
N LEU A 362 -3.00 -31.11 13.10
CA LEU A 362 -2.16 -30.89 14.24
C LEU A 362 -2.95 -31.50 15.38
N GLU A 363 -2.89 -32.84 15.49
CA GLU A 363 -2.89 -33.43 16.80
C GLU A 363 -1.79 -32.68 17.52
N LEU A 364 -2.22 -31.74 18.36
CA LEU A 364 -1.46 -31.28 19.50
C LEU A 364 -1.05 -32.56 20.22
N ARG A 365 0.10 -33.10 19.83
CA ARG A 365 0.79 -34.13 20.57
C ARG A 365 1.10 -33.41 21.86
N ALA A 366 0.22 -33.60 22.86
CA ALA A 366 0.49 -33.21 24.23
C ALA A 366 1.94 -33.62 24.49
N PRO A 367 2.78 -32.71 24.98
CA PRO A 367 4.20 -32.97 25.11
C PRO A 367 4.34 -34.31 25.84
N ARG A 368 4.90 -35.31 25.15
CA ARG A 368 5.25 -36.58 25.78
C ARG A 368 6.07 -36.18 26.99
N ARG A 369 5.53 -36.39 28.18
CA ARG A 369 6.24 -36.20 29.45
C ARG A 369 7.59 -36.85 29.28
N SER A 370 8.62 -36.03 29.10
CA SER A 370 9.98 -36.53 29.13
C SER A 370 10.17 -37.13 30.52
N THR A 371 10.83 -38.28 30.55
CA THR A 371 11.20 -39.03 31.76
C THR A 371 12.03 -38.22 32.76
N ALA A 372 12.40 -36.98 32.43
CA ALA A 372 13.03 -36.01 33.33
C ALA A 372 12.10 -35.49 34.44
N ALA A 373 10.76 -35.48 34.23
CA ALA A 373 9.82 -35.01 35.25
C ALA A 373 9.68 -35.95 36.45
N ASN A 374 9.96 -37.25 36.26
CA ASN A 374 9.94 -38.23 37.36
C ASN A 374 11.20 -38.14 38.25
N LEU A 375 12.33 -37.69 37.71
CA LEU A 375 13.57 -37.53 38.49
C LEU A 375 13.51 -36.30 39.41
N GLN A 376 12.88 -35.21 38.99
CA GLN A 376 12.68 -34.04 39.86
C GLN A 376 11.64 -34.31 40.96
N ALA A 377 10.59 -35.08 40.68
CA ALA A 377 9.60 -35.47 41.68
C ALA A 377 10.17 -36.43 42.76
N GLU A 378 11.07 -37.35 42.39
CA GLU A 378 11.79 -38.18 43.38
C GLU A 378 12.80 -37.37 44.20
N HIS A 379 13.50 -36.41 43.60
CA HIS A 379 14.49 -35.61 44.32
C HIS A 379 13.83 -34.67 45.35
N ILE A 380 12.63 -34.15 45.06
CA ILE A 380 11.84 -33.34 45.99
C ILE A 380 11.24 -34.21 47.10
N ARG A 381 10.80 -35.45 46.81
CA ARG A 381 10.33 -36.40 47.84
C ARG A 381 11.43 -36.84 48.80
N ARG A 382 12.68 -37.00 48.35
CA ARG A 382 13.81 -37.34 49.24
C ARG A 382 14.23 -36.19 50.15
N LEU A 383 14.00 -34.94 49.75
CA LEU A 383 14.29 -33.77 50.58
C LEU A 383 13.19 -33.49 51.63
N ALA A 384 11.97 -34.00 51.43
CA ALA A 384 10.85 -33.82 52.35
C ALA A 384 10.79 -34.85 53.51
N ILE A 385 11.59 -35.92 53.47
CA ILE A 385 11.56 -36.99 54.50
C ILE A 385 12.56 -36.73 55.64
N ASN A 386 13.53 -35.82 55.48
CA ASN A 386 14.61 -35.59 56.46
C ASN A 386 14.44 -34.35 57.35
N SER A 387 13.26 -33.71 57.38
CA SER A 387 12.99 -32.56 58.26
C SER A 387 11.80 -32.82 59.19
N ARG A 388 12.02 -33.65 60.22
CA ARG A 388 11.26 -33.59 61.47
C ARG A 388 12.21 -33.40 62.65
N PRO A 389 12.02 -32.32 63.41
CA PRO A 389 12.12 -32.44 64.86
C PRO A 389 10.84 -31.93 65.55
N SER A 390 10.30 -32.85 66.36
CA SER A 390 9.85 -32.71 67.75
C SER A 390 8.79 -31.69 68.19
N LEU A 391 7.91 -32.21 69.08
CA LEU A 391 7.03 -31.56 70.06
C LEU A 391 5.71 -31.00 69.47
N GLY A 392 4.51 -31.32 69.96
CA GLY A 392 4.04 -32.04 71.14
C GLY A 392 2.64 -31.53 71.47
N SER A 393 1.74 -32.40 71.96
CA SER A 393 0.39 -32.12 72.54
C SER A 393 -0.64 -31.43 71.63
N SER A 394 -1.95 -31.69 71.63
CA SER A 394 -2.84 -32.56 72.39
C SER A 394 -4.23 -32.46 71.73
N PHE A 395 -4.95 -33.58 71.69
CA PHE A 395 -6.40 -33.73 71.87
C PHE A 395 -7.40 -32.85 71.08
N GLY A 396 -8.32 -33.53 70.39
CA GLY A 396 -9.64 -32.98 70.08
C GLY A 396 -10.37 -33.66 68.94
N ASP A 397 -10.86 -34.88 69.18
CA ASP A 397 -11.91 -35.55 68.40
C ASP A 397 -13.03 -34.59 68.00
N LEU A 398 -13.48 -34.66 66.74
CA LEU A 398 -14.88 -34.44 66.36
C LEU A 398 -15.15 -35.12 65.02
N SER A 399 -15.52 -36.39 65.11
CA SER A 399 -16.26 -37.15 64.11
C SER A 399 -17.66 -36.53 63.92
N ARG A 400 -18.11 -36.39 62.67
CA ARG A 400 -19.51 -36.56 62.17
C ARG A 400 -19.68 -35.78 60.87
N GLU A 401 -19.81 -36.48 59.76
CA GLU A 401 -21.07 -36.97 59.15
C GLU A 401 -21.39 -36.11 57.93
N VAL A 402 -21.13 -36.72 56.78
CA VAL A 402 -21.77 -36.38 55.51
C VAL A 402 -23.25 -36.76 55.62
N PRO A 403 -24.16 -35.99 55.01
CA PRO A 403 -25.02 -36.65 54.05
C PRO A 403 -25.14 -35.88 52.73
N ASN A 404 -25.19 -36.71 51.69
CA ASN A 404 -25.58 -36.41 50.31
C ASN A 404 -26.90 -35.62 50.23
N ILE A 405 -26.93 -34.62 49.33
CA ILE A 405 -27.81 -34.61 48.14
C ILE A 405 -26.97 -34.09 46.96
#